data_AF-A0A495W2D7-F1
#
_entry.id   AF-A0A495W2D7-F1
#
_cell.length_a   1.000
_cell.length_b   1.000
_cell.length_c   1.000
_cell.angle_alpha   90.00
_cell.angle_beta   90.00
_cell.angle_gamma   90.00
#
_symmetry.space_group_name_H-M   'P 1'
#
loop_
_entity.id
_entity.type
_entity.pdbx_description
1 polymer ?
#
loop_
_entity_poly.entity_id
_entity_poly.type
_entity_poly.pdbx_seq_one_letter_code
_entity_poly.pdbx_strand_id
1 'polypeptide(L)'
;MMAEGIDKLTAAGMGEDEAHKVAADAWVQATDAQAPAVAAQLRRTAPKMLRRRHRGGKLFRRALKVYWGRPLDLYLATWVGAHDAGERFDSRLAAQAEERQDYHFEVLTGLYARACRTALEVHHDLAGGFPMAALARCRTLHEIAVIMLVLAEFGETAEHADLAERFYLHDLVLNAKDAKTYQEHCDELGSEPLADEEITELEQARQELLTRFGTDYKESYGWASGVGGLRRPNFAQLEKLVKVAHLRGHYSWASHEIHADARGAQLNVFERGDILYKQTGPMLFDLAEPATWALASLELCVTTLLHSTDDVSALEMTGSKALQHLIVDAKEMFEQTEAYVEEMENRVHLWPRWRRELWTRWRLLVQPF
;
A
#
# COMPACT_ATOMS: atom_id res chain seq x y z
N MET A 1 -7.95 -41.75 14.35
CA MET A 1 -7.68 -42.35 13.02
C MET A 1 -6.19 -42.45 12.68
N MET A 2 -5.35 -41.39 12.68
CA MET A 2 -3.89 -41.57 12.44
C MET A 2 -3.19 -42.24 13.62
N ALA A 3 -3.40 -41.74 14.84
CA ALA A 3 -2.90 -42.36 16.07
C ALA A 3 -3.34 -43.83 16.22
N GLU A 4 -4.62 -44.13 16.00
CA GLU A 4 -5.15 -45.50 16.03
C GLU A 4 -4.57 -46.42 14.95
N GLY A 5 -4.12 -45.86 13.81
CA GLY A 5 -3.44 -46.62 12.76
C GLY A 5 -2.00 -46.97 13.16
N ILE A 6 -1.30 -46.02 13.77
CA ILE A 6 0.05 -46.20 14.32
C ILE A 6 0.03 -47.25 15.42
N ASP A 7 -0.88 -47.12 16.40
CA ASP A 7 -1.00 -48.06 17.52
C ASP A 7 -1.23 -49.50 17.06
N LYS A 8 -2.01 -49.70 16.00
CA LYS A 8 -2.26 -51.04 15.41
C LYS A 8 -1.05 -51.61 14.70
N LEU A 9 -0.28 -50.78 13.99
CA LEU A 9 0.93 -51.20 13.28
C LEU A 9 2.04 -51.54 14.29
N THR A 10 2.21 -50.74 15.34
CA THR A 10 3.16 -50.99 16.43
C THR A 10 2.77 -52.23 17.23
N ALA A 11 1.48 -52.42 17.54
CA ALA A 11 0.97 -53.64 18.18
C ALA A 11 1.15 -54.90 17.30
N ALA A 12 1.27 -54.74 15.99
CA ALA A 12 1.58 -55.83 15.05
C ALA A 12 3.09 -56.10 14.92
N GLY A 13 3.94 -55.45 15.72
CA GLY A 13 5.38 -55.69 15.78
C GLY A 13 6.21 -54.83 14.81
N MET A 14 5.60 -53.84 14.15
CA MET A 14 6.32 -52.85 13.34
C MET A 14 7.04 -51.86 14.26
N GLY A 15 8.26 -51.46 13.89
CA GLY A 15 8.99 -50.42 14.64
C GLY A 15 8.20 -49.12 14.64
N GLU A 16 8.24 -48.37 15.73
CA GLU A 16 7.42 -47.15 15.92
C GLU A 16 7.62 -46.13 14.79
N ASP A 17 8.87 -45.86 14.41
CA ASP A 17 9.21 -44.95 13.29
C ASP A 17 8.68 -45.45 11.93
N GLU A 18 8.70 -46.76 11.71
CA GLU A 18 8.19 -47.38 10.48
C GLU A 18 6.66 -47.34 10.45
N ALA A 19 6.01 -47.61 11.57
CA ALA A 19 4.56 -47.49 11.74
C ALA A 19 4.07 -46.06 11.52
N HIS A 20 4.80 -45.06 12.04
CA HIS A 20 4.54 -43.64 11.79
C HIS A 20 4.61 -43.31 10.31
N LYS A 21 5.67 -43.76 9.62
CA LYS A 21 5.85 -43.51 8.19
C LYS A 21 4.76 -44.15 7.34
N VAL A 22 4.47 -45.43 7.56
CA VAL A 22 3.43 -46.17 6.81
C VAL A 22 2.04 -45.55 7.04
N ALA A 23 1.72 -45.16 8.27
CA ALA A 23 0.47 -44.48 8.57
C ALA A 23 0.40 -43.12 7.87
N ALA A 24 1.47 -42.32 7.89
CA ALA A 24 1.53 -41.04 7.19
C ALA A 24 1.33 -41.21 5.68
N ASP A 25 2.03 -42.16 5.05
CA ASP A 25 1.92 -42.44 3.61
C ASP A 25 0.50 -42.88 3.22
N ALA A 26 -0.12 -43.75 4.00
CA ALA A 26 -1.51 -44.18 3.79
C ALA A 26 -2.50 -43.02 3.93
N TRP A 27 -2.26 -42.10 4.87
CA TRP A 27 -3.06 -40.89 5.04
C TRP A 27 -2.92 -39.90 3.89
N VAL A 28 -1.71 -39.72 3.37
CA VAL A 28 -1.45 -38.90 2.18
C VAL A 28 -2.21 -39.49 0.99
N GLN A 29 -2.07 -40.79 0.72
CA GLN A 29 -2.77 -41.46 -0.38
C GLN A 29 -4.30 -41.36 -0.26
N ALA A 30 -4.85 -41.54 0.95
CA ALA A 30 -6.28 -41.39 1.18
C ALA A 30 -6.76 -39.95 0.96
N THR A 31 -5.95 -38.96 1.36
CA THR A 31 -6.25 -37.53 1.16
C THR A 31 -6.21 -37.18 -0.33
N ASP A 32 -5.19 -37.63 -1.06
CA ASP A 32 -5.05 -37.40 -2.49
C ASP A 32 -6.19 -38.02 -3.31
N ALA A 33 -6.66 -39.21 -2.90
CA ALA A 33 -7.81 -39.85 -3.52
C ALA A 33 -9.13 -39.09 -3.27
N GLN A 34 -9.28 -38.42 -2.12
CA GLN A 34 -10.51 -37.71 -1.75
C GLN A 34 -10.53 -36.24 -2.18
N ALA A 35 -9.37 -35.58 -2.27
CA ALA A 35 -9.26 -34.15 -2.56
C ALA A 35 -9.97 -33.73 -3.87
N PRO A 36 -9.89 -34.49 -4.99
CA PRO A 36 -10.62 -34.15 -6.21
C PRO A 36 -12.14 -34.12 -6.03
N ALA A 37 -12.70 -35.04 -5.22
CA ALA A 37 -14.13 -35.10 -4.96
C ALA A 37 -14.59 -33.90 -4.11
N VAL A 38 -13.81 -33.52 -3.10
CA VAL A 38 -14.07 -32.32 -2.29
C VAL A 38 -14.00 -31.05 -3.16
N ALA A 39 -12.99 -30.94 -4.02
CA ALA A 39 -12.84 -29.82 -4.95
C ALA A 39 -14.01 -29.75 -5.95
N ALA A 40 -14.43 -30.88 -6.51
CA ALA A 40 -15.59 -30.96 -7.41
C ALA A 40 -16.89 -30.53 -6.70
N GLN A 41 -17.06 -30.93 -5.44
CA GLN A 41 -18.20 -30.51 -4.62
C GLN A 41 -18.19 -28.99 -4.34
N LEU A 42 -17.03 -28.41 -4.02
CA LEU A 42 -16.88 -26.96 -3.85
C LEU A 42 -17.22 -26.22 -5.14
N ARG A 43 -16.71 -26.64 -6.29
CA ARG A 43 -17.03 -26.06 -7.60
C ARG A 43 -18.53 -26.16 -7.91
N ARG A 44 -19.15 -27.31 -7.67
CA ARG A 44 -20.58 -27.53 -7.86
C ARG A 44 -21.44 -26.61 -6.99
N THR A 45 -21.02 -26.33 -5.75
CA THR A 45 -21.77 -25.49 -4.81
C THR A 45 -21.37 -24.00 -4.87
N ALA A 46 -20.29 -23.67 -5.57
CA ALA A 46 -19.75 -22.31 -5.70
C ALA A 46 -20.79 -21.28 -6.17
N PRO A 47 -21.66 -21.53 -7.18
CA PRO A 47 -22.61 -20.52 -7.62
C PRO A 47 -23.53 -20.01 -6.49
N LYS A 48 -23.98 -20.89 -5.59
CA LYS A 48 -24.81 -20.51 -4.44
C LYS A 48 -24.01 -19.74 -3.39
N MET A 49 -22.80 -20.21 -3.09
CA MET A 49 -21.87 -19.57 -2.15
C MET A 49 -21.50 -18.15 -2.62
N LEU A 50 -21.11 -17.99 -3.88
CA LEU A 50 -20.74 -16.72 -4.49
C LEU A 50 -21.92 -15.76 -4.54
N ARG A 51 -23.13 -16.22 -4.94
CA ARG A 51 -24.34 -15.39 -4.88
C ARG A 51 -24.60 -14.84 -3.48
N ARG A 52 -24.45 -15.67 -2.44
CA ARG A 52 -24.58 -15.23 -1.04
C ARG A 52 -23.52 -14.20 -0.67
N ARG A 53 -22.26 -14.43 -1.04
CA ARG A 53 -21.14 -13.50 -0.81
C ARG A 53 -21.36 -12.16 -1.51
N HIS A 54 -21.72 -12.15 -2.79
CA HIS A 54 -21.99 -10.93 -3.56
C HIS A 54 -23.17 -10.14 -2.99
N ARG A 55 -24.25 -10.81 -2.58
CA ARG A 55 -25.37 -10.14 -1.89
C ARG A 55 -24.88 -9.48 -0.60
N GLY A 56 -24.14 -10.20 0.25
CA GLY A 56 -23.54 -9.63 1.46
C GLY A 56 -22.67 -8.40 1.16
N GLY A 57 -21.78 -8.49 0.17
CA GLY A 57 -20.92 -7.38 -0.24
C GLY A 57 -21.69 -6.17 -0.78
N LYS A 58 -22.77 -6.37 -1.54
CA LYS A 58 -23.63 -5.27 -2.03
C LYS A 58 -24.31 -4.54 -0.86
N LEU A 59 -24.79 -5.29 0.11
CA LEU A 59 -25.45 -4.73 1.29
C LEU A 59 -24.44 -3.99 2.18
N PHE A 60 -23.24 -4.54 2.36
CA PHE A 60 -22.14 -3.87 3.05
C PHE A 60 -21.78 -2.53 2.39
N ARG A 61 -21.55 -2.51 1.08
CA ARG A 61 -21.22 -1.27 0.36
C ARG A 61 -22.31 -0.22 0.46
N ARG A 62 -23.59 -0.64 0.51
CA ARG A 62 -24.70 0.28 0.77
C ARG A 62 -24.58 0.89 2.17
N ALA A 63 -24.38 0.07 3.20
CA ALA A 63 -24.18 0.55 4.56
C ALA A 63 -22.98 1.50 4.65
N LEU A 64 -21.85 1.15 4.05
CA LEU A 64 -20.66 1.99 3.98
C LEU A 64 -20.99 3.35 3.35
N LYS A 65 -21.64 3.36 2.17
CA LYS A 65 -22.03 4.59 1.48
C LYS A 65 -22.98 5.48 2.29
N VAL A 66 -23.83 4.90 3.14
CA VAL A 66 -24.74 5.67 4.01
C VAL A 66 -23.96 6.54 5.00
N TYR A 67 -22.86 6.04 5.55
CA TYR A 67 -22.05 6.79 6.52
C TYR A 67 -20.95 7.60 5.82
N TRP A 68 -20.19 6.93 4.96
CA TRP A 68 -18.94 7.42 4.41
C TRP A 68 -19.07 8.03 3.01
N GLY A 69 -20.25 7.97 2.38
CA GLY A 69 -20.43 8.41 1.01
C GLY A 69 -20.00 9.87 0.78
N ARG A 70 -20.44 10.78 1.66
CA ARG A 70 -20.08 12.21 1.55
C ARG A 70 -18.58 12.46 1.79
N PRO A 71 -17.94 11.95 2.86
CA PRO A 71 -16.49 12.05 3.01
C PRO A 71 -15.71 11.47 1.82
N LEU A 72 -16.11 10.30 1.32
CA LEU A 72 -15.46 9.65 0.18
C LEU A 72 -15.60 10.47 -1.12
N ASP A 73 -16.78 11.01 -1.38
CA ASP A 73 -17.01 11.89 -2.55
C ASP A 73 -16.13 13.16 -2.45
N LEU A 74 -15.97 13.72 -1.25
CA LEU A 74 -15.10 14.88 -1.04
C LEU A 74 -13.61 14.52 -1.18
N TYR A 75 -13.16 13.38 -0.64
CA TYR A 75 -11.81 12.86 -0.90
C TYR A 75 -11.55 12.75 -2.40
N LEU A 76 -12.48 12.14 -3.14
CA LEU A 76 -12.34 11.95 -4.58
C LEU A 76 -12.30 13.28 -5.33
N ALA A 77 -13.13 14.26 -4.94
CA ALA A 77 -13.08 15.60 -5.52
C ALA A 77 -11.73 16.30 -5.26
N THR A 78 -11.19 16.19 -4.05
CA THR A 78 -9.86 16.69 -3.70
C THR A 78 -8.77 16.02 -4.54
N TRP A 79 -8.85 14.69 -4.70
CA TRP A 79 -7.93 13.93 -5.54
C TRP A 79 -7.98 14.38 -7.00
N VAL A 80 -9.19 14.55 -7.58
CA VAL A 80 -9.36 15.05 -8.96
C VAL A 80 -8.70 16.41 -9.11
N GLY A 81 -8.92 17.33 -8.18
CA GLY A 81 -8.29 18.65 -8.24
C GLY A 81 -6.76 18.59 -8.18
N ALA A 82 -6.19 17.70 -7.38
CA ALA A 82 -4.74 17.50 -7.32
C ALA A 82 -4.22 16.89 -8.64
N HIS A 83 -4.85 15.83 -9.12
CA HIS A 83 -4.51 15.18 -10.39
C HIS A 83 -4.51 16.17 -11.56
N ASP A 84 -5.58 16.96 -11.70
CA ASP A 84 -5.70 17.99 -12.74
C ASP A 84 -4.62 19.07 -12.63
N ALA A 85 -4.15 19.39 -11.41
CA ALA A 85 -3.06 20.34 -11.21
C ALA A 85 -1.74 19.79 -11.76
N GLY A 86 -1.42 18.52 -11.52
CA GLY A 86 -0.24 17.88 -12.09
C GLY A 86 -0.31 17.70 -13.60
N GLU A 87 -1.47 17.32 -14.15
CA GLU A 87 -1.64 17.20 -15.61
C GLU A 87 -1.40 18.54 -16.33
N ARG A 88 -1.87 19.65 -15.75
CA ARG A 88 -1.62 20.99 -16.29
C ARG A 88 -0.15 21.40 -16.18
N PHE A 89 0.48 21.09 -15.05
CA PHE A 89 1.91 21.32 -14.84
C PHE A 89 2.74 20.59 -15.91
N ASP A 90 2.47 19.30 -16.11
CA ASP A 90 3.13 18.46 -17.09
C ASP A 90 2.92 18.98 -18.52
N SER A 91 1.66 19.19 -18.92
CA SER A 91 1.29 19.68 -20.25
C SER A 91 1.96 21.00 -20.63
N ARG A 92 2.27 21.85 -19.65
CA ARG A 92 2.89 23.16 -19.85
C ARG A 92 4.41 23.09 -20.02
N LEU A 93 5.06 22.16 -19.32
CA LEU A 93 6.52 22.15 -19.17
C LEU A 93 7.21 20.97 -19.86
N ALA A 94 6.50 19.88 -20.15
CA ALA A 94 7.08 18.63 -20.66
C ALA A 94 7.94 18.84 -21.92
N ALA A 95 7.45 19.59 -22.91
CA ALA A 95 8.20 19.84 -24.14
C ALA A 95 9.54 20.59 -23.90
N GLN A 96 9.56 21.52 -22.95
CA GLN A 96 10.78 22.26 -22.60
C GLN A 96 11.74 21.39 -21.78
N ALA A 97 11.20 20.56 -20.89
CA ALA A 97 11.98 19.63 -20.08
C ALA A 97 12.66 18.57 -20.95
N GLU A 98 11.96 18.03 -21.96
CA GLU A 98 12.50 17.08 -22.92
C GLU A 98 13.67 17.68 -23.71
N GLU A 99 13.51 18.89 -24.24
CA GLU A 99 14.57 19.60 -24.97
C GLU A 99 15.83 19.81 -24.11
N ARG A 100 15.65 20.03 -22.80
CA ARG A 100 16.74 20.26 -21.84
C ARG A 100 17.30 18.99 -21.20
N GLN A 101 16.69 17.82 -21.45
CA GLN A 101 16.97 16.59 -20.72
C GLN A 101 16.90 16.78 -19.20
N ASP A 102 15.81 17.40 -18.75
CA ASP A 102 15.61 17.79 -17.35
C ASP A 102 15.23 16.59 -16.47
N TYR A 103 16.23 15.97 -15.85
CA TYR A 103 16.03 14.85 -14.91
C TYR A 103 15.19 15.22 -13.69
N HIS A 104 15.23 16.49 -13.27
CA HIS A 104 14.47 16.94 -12.09
C HIS A 104 12.97 16.94 -12.40
N PHE A 105 12.60 17.51 -13.55
CA PHE A 105 11.23 17.44 -14.06
C PHE A 105 10.76 15.99 -14.25
N GLU A 106 11.55 15.16 -14.93
CA GLU A 106 11.20 13.76 -15.24
C GLU A 106 10.93 12.95 -13.96
N VAL A 107 11.83 13.05 -12.97
CA VAL A 107 11.68 12.29 -11.72
C VAL A 107 10.52 12.82 -10.89
N LEU A 108 10.35 14.14 -10.75
CA LEU A 108 9.28 14.71 -9.93
C LEU A 108 7.89 14.42 -10.52
N THR A 109 7.72 14.54 -11.84
CA THR A 109 6.46 14.20 -12.51
C THR A 109 6.15 12.71 -12.43
N GLY A 110 7.15 11.83 -12.62
CA GLY A 110 6.99 10.38 -12.47
C GLY A 110 6.61 9.96 -11.04
N LEU A 111 7.28 10.53 -10.02
CA LEU A 111 6.93 10.32 -8.61
C LEU A 111 5.54 10.88 -8.29
N TYR A 112 5.18 12.05 -8.81
CA TYR A 112 3.87 12.65 -8.61
C TYR A 112 2.75 11.82 -9.23
N ALA A 113 2.93 11.30 -10.45
CA ALA A 113 1.98 10.40 -11.08
C ALA A 113 1.75 9.14 -10.23
N ARG A 114 2.83 8.59 -9.65
CA ARG A 114 2.75 7.48 -8.69
C ARG A 114 2.03 7.90 -7.39
N ALA A 115 2.24 9.12 -6.90
CA ALA A 115 1.55 9.67 -5.74
C ALA A 115 0.03 9.74 -5.99
N CYS A 116 -0.40 10.31 -7.13
CA CYS A 116 -1.80 10.36 -7.54
C CYS A 116 -2.40 8.96 -7.62
N ARG A 117 -1.73 8.00 -8.28
CA ARG A 117 -2.21 6.62 -8.34
C ARG A 117 -2.38 6.01 -6.94
N THR A 118 -1.39 6.19 -6.07
CA THR A 118 -1.41 5.65 -4.70
C THR A 118 -2.52 6.28 -3.86
N ALA A 119 -2.75 7.59 -3.98
CA ALA A 119 -3.86 8.28 -3.32
C ALA A 119 -5.23 7.80 -3.82
N LEU A 120 -5.35 7.43 -5.09
CA LEU A 120 -6.56 6.83 -5.64
C LEU A 120 -6.75 5.38 -5.17
N GLU A 121 -5.68 4.60 -5.01
CA GLU A 121 -5.71 3.28 -4.38
C GLU A 121 -6.25 3.36 -2.94
N VAL A 122 -5.78 4.33 -2.15
CA VAL A 122 -6.33 4.63 -0.81
C VAL A 122 -7.84 4.84 -0.87
N HIS A 123 -8.33 5.70 -1.77
CA HIS A 123 -9.76 5.93 -1.91
C HIS A 123 -10.53 4.65 -2.23
N HIS A 124 -10.02 3.80 -3.13
CA HIS A 124 -10.66 2.53 -3.48
C HIS A 124 -10.69 1.55 -2.30
N ASP A 125 -9.62 1.48 -1.53
CA ASP A 125 -9.55 0.66 -0.30
C ASP A 125 -10.58 1.14 0.72
N LEU A 126 -10.66 2.45 0.97
CA LEU A 126 -11.65 3.05 1.86
C LEU A 126 -13.09 2.82 1.38
N ALA A 127 -13.37 3.02 0.09
CA ALA A 127 -14.67 2.72 -0.52
C ALA A 127 -15.02 1.22 -0.52
N GLY A 128 -14.02 0.35 -0.38
CA GLY A 128 -14.15 -1.08 -0.15
C GLY A 128 -14.36 -1.46 1.31
N GLY A 129 -14.09 -0.55 2.25
CA GLY A 129 -14.08 -0.79 3.70
C GLY A 129 -12.80 -1.48 4.18
N PHE A 130 -11.65 -1.20 3.56
CA PHE A 130 -10.35 -1.78 3.92
C PHE A 130 -9.39 -0.70 4.46
N PRO A 131 -9.64 -0.15 5.66
CA PRO A 131 -8.85 0.94 6.21
C PRO A 131 -7.38 0.57 6.42
N MET A 132 -7.07 -0.67 6.79
CA MET A 132 -5.68 -1.13 6.97
C MET A 132 -4.93 -1.27 5.64
N ALA A 133 -5.63 -1.66 4.55
CA ALA A 133 -5.04 -1.64 3.21
C ALA A 133 -4.76 -0.20 2.76
N ALA A 134 -5.72 0.71 3.00
CA ALA A 134 -5.53 2.14 2.77
C ALA A 134 -4.34 2.70 3.58
N LEU A 135 -4.18 2.29 4.84
CA LEU A 135 -3.08 2.69 5.69
C LEU A 135 -1.71 2.22 5.14
N ALA A 136 -1.62 0.99 4.65
CA ALA A 136 -0.44 0.50 3.96
C ALA A 136 -0.09 1.36 2.73
N ARG A 137 -1.11 1.84 1.98
CA ARG A 137 -0.90 2.79 0.86
C ARG A 137 -0.49 4.17 1.33
N CYS A 138 -0.99 4.65 2.48
CA CYS A 138 -0.55 5.90 3.09
C CYS A 138 0.94 5.90 3.39
N ARG A 139 1.50 4.76 3.83
CA ARG A 139 2.96 4.61 3.99
C ARG A 139 3.69 4.87 2.68
N THR A 140 3.29 4.21 1.59
CA THR A 140 3.92 4.40 0.28
C THR A 140 3.80 5.85 -0.20
N LEU A 141 2.64 6.47 0.01
CA LEU A 141 2.43 7.87 -0.37
C LEU A 141 3.33 8.83 0.43
N HIS A 142 3.55 8.58 1.72
CA HIS A 142 4.52 9.32 2.54
C HIS A 142 5.96 9.12 2.07
N GLU A 143 6.36 7.89 1.71
CA GLU A 143 7.68 7.64 1.12
C GLU A 143 7.90 8.45 -0.16
N ILE A 144 6.90 8.50 -1.04
CA ILE A 144 6.94 9.31 -2.26
C ILE A 144 7.08 10.79 -1.92
N ALA A 145 6.28 11.31 -0.98
CA ALA A 145 6.32 12.71 -0.57
C ALA A 145 7.70 13.11 -0.03
N VAL A 146 8.30 12.27 0.82
CA VAL A 146 9.65 12.51 1.37
C VAL A 146 10.71 12.54 0.27
N ILE A 147 10.66 11.59 -0.67
CA ILE A 147 11.62 11.54 -1.77
C ILE A 147 11.48 12.76 -2.69
N MET A 148 10.25 13.14 -3.05
CA MET A 148 9.98 14.35 -3.83
C MET A 148 10.52 15.59 -3.13
N LEU A 149 10.29 15.74 -1.83
CA LEU A 149 10.81 16.86 -1.03
C LEU A 149 12.35 16.92 -1.06
N VAL A 150 13.03 15.77 -0.92
CA VAL A 150 14.50 15.72 -0.98
C VAL A 150 14.99 16.18 -2.36
N LEU A 151 14.38 15.69 -3.43
CA LEU A 151 14.76 16.03 -4.79
C LEU A 151 14.50 17.51 -5.11
N ALA A 152 13.37 18.05 -4.67
CA ALA A 152 13.03 19.47 -4.86
C ALA A 152 13.94 20.39 -4.02
N GLU A 153 14.14 20.11 -2.73
CA GLU A 153 14.89 21.00 -1.83
C GLU A 153 16.40 20.99 -2.12
N PHE A 154 16.96 19.85 -2.53
CA PHE A 154 18.41 19.70 -2.72
C PHE A 154 18.85 19.59 -4.18
N GLY A 155 18.00 19.08 -5.08
CA GLY A 155 18.36 18.85 -6.48
C GLY A 155 18.60 20.11 -7.30
N GLU A 156 18.12 21.27 -6.84
CA GLU A 156 18.37 22.57 -7.47
C GLU A 156 19.61 23.28 -6.91
N THR A 157 20.24 22.74 -5.86
CA THR A 157 21.42 23.35 -5.26
C THR A 157 22.67 23.10 -6.09
N ALA A 158 23.59 24.06 -6.14
CA ALA A 158 24.84 23.92 -6.89
C ALA A 158 25.71 22.73 -6.43
N GLU A 159 25.58 22.30 -5.17
CA GLU A 159 26.32 21.17 -4.61
C GLU A 159 25.75 19.80 -5.04
N HIS A 160 24.46 19.76 -5.40
CA HIS A 160 23.72 18.53 -5.67
C HIS A 160 22.87 18.61 -6.94
N ALA A 161 23.33 19.38 -7.93
CA ALA A 161 22.63 19.57 -9.21
C ALA A 161 22.44 18.25 -9.99
N ASP A 162 23.25 17.22 -9.70
CA ASP A 162 23.15 15.89 -10.28
C ASP A 162 22.25 14.93 -9.47
N LEU A 163 21.58 15.40 -8.39
CA LEU A 163 20.80 14.53 -7.50
C LEU A 163 19.61 13.86 -8.21
N ALA A 164 18.91 14.60 -9.08
CA ALA A 164 17.81 14.03 -9.86
C ALA A 164 18.30 12.98 -10.86
N GLU A 165 19.44 13.24 -11.52
CA GLU A 165 20.11 12.27 -12.39
C GLU A 165 20.52 11.01 -11.61
N ARG A 166 21.12 11.19 -10.42
CA ARG A 166 21.45 10.09 -9.51
C ARG A 166 20.22 9.27 -9.14
N PHE A 167 19.08 9.89 -8.88
CA PHE A 167 17.85 9.15 -8.60
C PHE A 167 17.37 8.40 -9.84
N TYR A 168 17.32 9.07 -10.99
CA TYR A 168 16.86 8.50 -12.26
C TYR A 168 17.69 7.27 -12.67
N LEU A 169 19.02 7.39 -12.65
CA LEU A 169 19.94 6.30 -13.02
C LEU A 169 20.03 5.19 -11.97
N HIS A 170 19.49 5.39 -10.76
CA HIS A 170 19.52 4.37 -9.71
C HIS A 170 18.63 3.17 -10.07
N ASP A 171 17.71 3.34 -11.01
CA ASP A 171 16.94 2.24 -11.61
C ASP A 171 17.86 1.13 -12.13
N LEU A 172 18.95 1.46 -12.83
CA LEU A 172 19.89 0.48 -13.38
C LEU A 172 20.57 -0.35 -12.28
N VAL A 173 20.85 0.26 -11.12
CA VAL A 173 21.43 -0.43 -9.96
C VAL A 173 20.42 -1.42 -9.36
N LEU A 174 19.15 -1.01 -9.27
CA LEU A 174 18.07 -1.87 -8.76
C LEU A 174 17.77 -2.99 -9.74
N ASN A 175 17.69 -2.69 -11.04
CA ASN A 175 17.40 -3.65 -12.10
C ASN A 175 18.48 -4.73 -12.18
N ALA A 176 19.77 -4.37 -12.12
CA ALA A 176 20.85 -5.37 -12.07
C ALA A 176 20.73 -6.32 -10.86
N LYS A 177 20.35 -5.79 -9.69
CA LYS A 177 20.14 -6.60 -8.48
C LYS A 177 18.94 -7.55 -8.63
N ASP A 178 17.84 -7.06 -9.21
CA ASP A 178 16.63 -7.84 -9.42
C ASP A 178 16.84 -8.91 -10.48
N ALA A 179 17.53 -8.58 -11.59
CA ALA A 179 17.91 -9.52 -12.64
C ALA A 179 18.78 -10.66 -12.11
N LYS A 180 19.74 -10.37 -11.23
CA LYS A 180 20.54 -11.40 -10.58
C LYS A 180 19.69 -12.33 -9.71
N THR A 181 18.80 -11.77 -8.89
CA THR A 181 17.91 -12.55 -8.03
C THR A 181 16.96 -13.42 -8.87
N TYR A 182 16.48 -12.88 -10.00
CA TYR A 182 15.68 -13.62 -10.96
C TYR A 182 16.44 -14.81 -11.54
N GLN A 183 17.67 -14.58 -12.03
CA GLN A 183 18.51 -15.61 -12.63
C GLN A 183 18.85 -16.74 -11.64
N GLU A 184 19.01 -16.42 -10.35
CA GLU A 184 19.26 -17.42 -9.29
C GLU A 184 18.11 -18.43 -9.10
N HIS A 185 16.87 -18.07 -9.49
CA HIS A 185 15.66 -18.84 -9.17
C HIS A 185 14.79 -19.21 -10.38
N CYS A 186 15.08 -18.70 -11.58
CA CYS A 186 14.22 -18.88 -12.76
C CYS A 186 13.99 -20.36 -13.11
N ASP A 187 15.04 -21.19 -13.04
CA ASP A 187 14.98 -22.61 -13.36
C ASP A 187 14.06 -23.38 -12.42
N GLU A 188 14.15 -23.11 -11.11
CA GLU A 188 13.29 -23.73 -10.10
C GLU A 188 11.82 -23.33 -10.25
N LEU A 189 11.57 -22.12 -10.74
CA LEU A 189 10.23 -21.58 -11.00
C LEU A 189 9.66 -21.98 -12.37
N GLY A 190 10.46 -22.62 -13.23
CA GLY A 190 10.07 -22.94 -14.60
C GLY A 190 9.93 -21.71 -15.51
N SER A 191 10.61 -20.61 -15.16
CA SER A 191 10.67 -19.38 -15.94
C SER A 191 11.86 -19.40 -16.91
N GLU A 192 11.78 -18.65 -18.01
CA GLU A 192 12.87 -18.56 -18.99
C GLU A 192 14.05 -17.73 -18.44
N PRO A 193 15.29 -18.25 -18.45
CA PRO A 193 16.46 -17.48 -17.99
C PRO A 193 16.70 -16.25 -18.87
N LEU A 194 17.29 -15.21 -18.29
CA LEU A 194 17.77 -14.06 -19.06
C LEU A 194 18.99 -14.46 -19.88
N ALA A 195 19.27 -13.75 -20.97
CA ALA A 195 20.48 -13.99 -21.75
C ALA A 195 21.73 -13.58 -20.95
N ASP A 196 22.83 -14.34 -21.10
CA ASP A 196 24.09 -14.03 -20.42
C ASP A 196 24.61 -12.63 -20.78
N GLU A 197 24.37 -12.21 -22.03
CA GLU A 197 24.68 -10.85 -22.51
C GLU A 197 23.88 -9.79 -21.74
N GLU A 198 22.58 -9.98 -21.54
CA GLU A 198 21.72 -9.01 -20.81
C GLU A 198 22.18 -8.83 -19.36
N ILE A 199 22.52 -9.92 -18.67
CA ILE A 199 23.05 -9.86 -17.30
C ILE A 199 24.40 -9.12 -17.27
N THR A 200 25.26 -9.40 -18.25
CA THR A 200 26.57 -8.76 -18.35
C THR A 200 26.43 -7.25 -18.59
N GLU A 201 25.52 -6.83 -19.47
CA GLU A 201 25.22 -5.43 -19.74
C GLU A 201 24.69 -4.69 -18.49
N LEU A 202 23.76 -5.31 -17.75
CA LEU A 202 23.23 -4.74 -16.51
C LEU A 202 24.30 -4.58 -15.42
N GLU A 203 25.16 -5.59 -15.23
CA GLU A 203 26.26 -5.51 -14.26
C GLU A 203 27.33 -4.50 -14.68
N GLN A 204 27.61 -4.37 -15.98
CA GLN A 204 28.51 -3.34 -16.48
C GLN A 204 27.95 -1.94 -16.21
N ALA A 205 26.69 -1.69 -16.56
CA ALA A 205 26.02 -0.40 -16.31
C ALA A 205 26.03 -0.06 -14.80
N ARG A 206 25.71 -1.04 -13.95
CA ARG A 206 25.82 -0.90 -12.49
C ARG A 206 27.23 -0.51 -12.06
N GLN A 207 28.27 -1.18 -12.56
CA GLN A 207 29.66 -0.89 -12.18
C GLN A 207 30.15 0.48 -12.67
N GLU A 208 29.68 0.94 -13.84
CA GLU A 208 29.94 2.29 -14.35
C GLU A 208 29.35 3.35 -13.42
N LEU A 209 28.09 3.17 -12.98
CA LEU A 209 27.45 4.09 -12.03
C LEU A 209 28.11 4.08 -10.64
N LEU A 210 28.54 2.92 -10.14
CA LEU A 210 29.30 2.85 -8.87
C LEU A 210 30.67 3.53 -8.96
N THR A 211 31.30 3.50 -10.14
CA THR A 211 32.54 4.24 -10.40
C THR A 211 32.28 5.74 -10.42
N ARG A 212 31.17 6.18 -11.04
CA ARG A 212 30.81 7.59 -11.20
C ARG A 212 30.32 8.24 -9.91
N PHE A 213 29.39 7.60 -9.20
CA PHE A 213 28.72 8.16 -8.01
C PHE A 213 29.25 7.63 -6.67
N GLY A 214 30.18 6.67 -6.72
CA GLY A 214 30.82 6.09 -5.54
C GLY A 214 30.17 4.79 -5.07
N THR A 215 30.92 4.01 -4.30
CA THR A 215 30.52 2.63 -3.92
C THR A 215 29.31 2.54 -3.00
N ASP A 216 28.99 3.60 -2.26
CA ASP A 216 27.81 3.68 -1.40
C ASP A 216 26.51 3.88 -2.21
N TYR A 217 26.60 4.17 -3.53
CA TYR A 217 25.46 4.30 -4.44
C TYR A 217 24.69 2.98 -4.66
N LYS A 218 25.27 1.83 -4.28
CA LYS A 218 24.61 0.51 -4.34
C LYS A 218 23.49 0.32 -3.30
N GLU A 219 23.45 1.15 -2.27
CA GLU A 219 22.50 1.02 -1.16
C GLU A 219 21.12 1.57 -1.58
N SER A 220 20.02 1.16 -0.93
CA SER A 220 18.65 1.54 -1.36
C SER A 220 18.39 3.05 -1.48
N TYR A 221 19.10 3.87 -0.70
CA TYR A 221 19.06 5.34 -0.76
C TYR A 221 20.43 5.93 -1.13
N GLY A 222 21.28 5.15 -1.79
CA GLY A 222 22.64 5.53 -2.18
C GLY A 222 22.66 6.74 -3.13
N TRP A 223 21.59 6.95 -3.90
CA TRP A 223 21.39 8.14 -4.73
C TRP A 223 21.44 9.46 -3.95
N ALA A 224 21.04 9.45 -2.66
CA ALA A 224 21.07 10.61 -1.78
C ALA A 224 22.39 10.76 -1.00
N SER A 225 23.42 9.97 -1.32
CA SER A 225 24.73 10.09 -0.68
C SER A 225 25.35 11.47 -0.91
N GLY A 226 25.91 12.04 0.15
CA GLY A 226 26.45 13.40 0.21
C GLY A 226 25.45 14.45 0.67
N VAL A 227 24.15 14.23 0.48
CA VAL A 227 23.11 15.21 0.85
C VAL A 227 23.08 15.41 2.36
N GLY A 228 23.25 16.66 2.81
CA GLY A 228 23.29 17.02 4.23
C GLY A 228 24.42 16.33 5.01
N GLY A 229 25.51 15.95 4.34
CA GLY A 229 26.65 15.25 4.94
C GLY A 229 26.41 13.75 5.22
N LEU A 230 25.33 13.17 4.69
CA LEU A 230 25.01 11.76 4.87
C LEU A 230 25.82 10.87 3.92
N ARG A 231 26.59 9.93 4.45
CA ARG A 231 27.33 8.96 3.62
C ARG A 231 26.49 7.76 3.16
N ARG A 232 25.66 7.22 4.04
CA ARG A 232 24.76 6.07 3.76
C ARG A 232 23.37 6.42 4.27
N PRO A 233 22.60 7.19 3.48
CA PRO A 233 21.29 7.63 3.90
C PRO A 233 20.37 6.44 4.18
N ASN A 234 19.48 6.62 5.16
CA ASN A 234 18.31 5.78 5.34
C ASN A 234 17.06 6.66 5.37
N PHE A 235 15.89 6.05 5.21
CA PHE A 235 14.62 6.78 5.15
C PHE A 235 14.40 7.73 6.35
N ALA A 236 14.77 7.31 7.57
CA ALA A 236 14.63 8.15 8.76
C ALA A 236 15.48 9.42 8.72
N GLN A 237 16.64 9.34 8.06
CA GLN A 237 17.51 10.50 7.86
C GLN A 237 16.96 11.41 6.78
N LEU A 238 16.38 10.86 5.70
CA LEU A 238 15.70 11.65 4.67
C LEU A 238 14.50 12.42 5.26
N GLU A 239 13.68 11.78 6.10
CA GLU A 239 12.59 12.46 6.82
C GLU A 239 13.10 13.63 7.69
N LYS A 240 14.27 13.49 8.30
CA LYS A 240 14.89 14.56 9.10
C LYS A 240 15.42 15.70 8.24
N LEU A 241 16.04 15.38 7.10
CA LEU A 241 16.57 16.38 6.16
C LEU A 241 15.46 17.34 5.71
N VAL A 242 14.32 16.80 5.32
CA VAL A 242 13.17 17.60 4.83
C VAL A 242 12.17 17.97 5.94
N LYS A 243 12.58 17.87 7.21
CA LYS A 243 11.85 18.36 8.40
C LYS A 243 10.45 17.75 8.62
N VAL A 244 10.19 16.55 8.09
CA VAL A 244 8.94 15.80 8.29
C VAL A 244 9.06 14.63 9.26
N ALA A 245 10.19 14.51 9.97
CA ALA A 245 10.44 13.43 10.94
C ALA A 245 9.40 13.31 12.07
N HIS A 246 8.59 14.35 12.31
CA HIS A 246 7.47 14.28 13.26
C HIS A 246 6.37 13.31 12.80
N LEU A 247 6.27 13.00 11.50
CA LEU A 247 5.33 12.03 10.93
C LEU A 247 5.82 10.58 11.02
N ARG A 248 7.06 10.35 11.48
CA ARG A 248 7.67 9.00 11.50
C ARG A 248 6.88 7.99 12.33
N GLY A 249 6.17 8.44 13.37
CA GLY A 249 5.28 7.56 14.14
C GLY A 249 4.17 6.96 13.27
N HIS A 250 3.56 7.78 12.41
CA HIS A 250 2.55 7.36 11.45
C HIS A 250 3.13 6.39 10.41
N TYR A 251 4.31 6.70 9.87
CA TYR A 251 5.04 5.80 8.96
C TYR A 251 5.32 4.43 9.60
N SER A 252 5.82 4.42 10.84
CA SER A 252 6.11 3.18 11.57
C SER A 252 4.84 2.37 11.86
N TRP A 253 3.74 3.03 12.19
CA TRP A 253 2.47 2.37 12.44
C TRP A 253 1.94 1.70 11.17
N ALA A 254 1.86 2.45 10.07
CA ALA A 254 1.42 1.92 8.77
C ALA A 254 2.33 0.82 8.22
N SER A 255 3.61 0.79 8.62
CA SER A 255 4.56 -0.26 8.23
C SER A 255 4.15 -1.66 8.71
N HIS A 256 3.43 -1.75 9.83
CA HIS A 256 2.96 -3.04 10.37
C HIS A 256 1.84 -3.67 9.53
N GLU A 257 1.18 -2.90 8.66
CA GLU A 257 0.21 -3.43 7.69
C GLU A 257 0.87 -3.96 6.40
N ILE A 258 2.18 -3.70 6.21
CA ILE A 258 2.97 -4.21 5.08
C ILE A 258 3.82 -5.41 5.52
N HIS A 259 4.49 -5.30 6.66
CA HIS A 259 5.39 -6.35 7.14
C HIS A 259 4.63 -7.39 7.95
N ALA A 260 4.86 -8.68 7.65
CA ALA A 260 4.31 -9.80 8.42
C ALA A 260 5.03 -9.99 9.77
N ASP A 261 5.13 -8.90 10.55
CA ASP A 261 5.80 -8.89 11.83
C ASP A 261 4.85 -9.22 13.00
N ALA A 262 5.41 -9.45 14.18
CA ALA A 262 4.64 -9.77 15.36
C ALA A 262 3.70 -8.64 15.80
N ARG A 263 4.02 -7.38 15.48
CA ARG A 263 3.19 -6.24 15.85
C ARG A 263 1.95 -6.14 14.95
N GLY A 264 2.09 -6.29 13.64
CA GLY A 264 0.97 -6.37 12.70
C GLY A 264 -0.01 -7.50 13.06
N ALA A 265 0.51 -8.66 13.48
CA ALA A 265 -0.33 -9.77 13.96
C ALA A 265 -1.16 -9.41 15.21
N GLN A 266 -0.64 -8.56 16.10
CA GLN A 266 -1.35 -8.09 17.29
C GLN A 266 -2.30 -6.93 16.99
N LEU A 267 -1.97 -6.07 16.02
CA LEU A 267 -2.85 -4.98 15.57
C LEU A 267 -4.10 -5.50 14.84
N ASN A 268 -4.01 -6.67 14.20
CA ASN A 268 -5.16 -7.36 13.61
C ASN A 268 -6.06 -8.07 14.65
N VAL A 269 -6.19 -7.54 15.86
CA VAL A 269 -7.10 -8.03 16.90
C VAL A 269 -7.99 -6.88 17.34
N PHE A 270 -9.28 -7.02 17.06
CA PHE A 270 -10.30 -6.01 17.33
C PHE A 270 -11.22 -6.47 18.44
N GLU A 271 -11.67 -5.53 19.25
CA GLU A 271 -12.63 -5.75 20.32
C GLU A 271 -14.02 -5.26 19.89
N ARG A 272 -15.05 -6.06 20.21
CA ARG A 272 -16.44 -5.69 19.94
C ARG A 272 -17.34 -6.17 21.09
N GLY A 273 -17.44 -5.35 22.13
CA GLY A 273 -17.96 -5.80 23.43
C GLY A 273 -17.04 -6.89 23.98
N ASP A 274 -17.60 -7.95 24.57
CA ASP A 274 -16.80 -9.05 25.14
C ASP A 274 -16.17 -10.01 24.11
N ILE A 275 -16.21 -9.69 22.82
CA ILE A 275 -15.71 -10.54 21.74
C ILE A 275 -14.45 -9.93 21.14
N LEU A 276 -13.35 -10.69 21.21
CA LEU A 276 -12.16 -10.45 20.42
C LEU A 276 -12.27 -11.18 19.08
N TYR A 277 -11.95 -10.50 17.99
CA TYR A 277 -11.92 -11.08 16.66
C TYR A 277 -10.76 -10.55 15.83
N LYS A 278 -10.34 -11.35 14.84
CA LYS A 278 -9.33 -10.94 13.87
C LYS A 278 -10.00 -10.47 12.59
N GLN A 279 -9.53 -9.36 12.02
CA GLN A 279 -10.10 -8.85 10.78
C GLN A 279 -9.75 -9.81 9.63
N THR A 280 -10.78 -10.18 8.88
CA THR A 280 -10.70 -11.08 7.71
C THR A 280 -11.46 -10.52 6.50
N GLY A 281 -11.93 -9.29 6.60
CA GLY A 281 -12.79 -8.67 5.60
C GLY A 281 -13.02 -7.18 5.87
N PRO A 282 -13.95 -6.56 5.13
CA PRO A 282 -14.14 -5.13 5.18
C PRO A 282 -14.86 -4.69 6.48
N MET A 283 -14.57 -3.45 6.92
CA MET A 283 -15.04 -2.82 8.14
C MET A 283 -15.70 -1.46 7.84
N LEU A 284 -16.53 -0.99 8.77
CA LEU A 284 -17.27 0.26 8.61
C LEU A 284 -16.67 1.43 9.40
N PHE A 285 -15.54 1.24 10.06
CA PHE A 285 -14.88 2.17 10.96
C PHE A 285 -13.37 2.15 10.67
N ASP A 286 -12.63 3.08 11.29
CA ASP A 286 -11.21 3.36 11.09
C ASP A 286 -10.86 3.94 9.69
N LEU A 287 -11.81 4.60 9.02
CA LEU A 287 -11.59 5.18 7.69
C LEU A 287 -10.97 6.58 7.74
N ALA A 288 -11.15 7.32 8.83
CA ALA A 288 -10.77 8.73 8.89
C ALA A 288 -9.25 8.96 8.92
N GLU A 289 -8.51 8.14 9.66
CA GLU A 289 -7.06 8.29 9.81
C GLU A 289 -6.32 8.04 8.48
N PRO A 290 -6.54 6.91 7.75
CA PRO A 290 -5.93 6.72 6.44
C PRO A 290 -6.35 7.78 5.41
N ALA A 291 -7.62 8.21 5.43
CA ALA A 291 -8.07 9.27 4.53
C ALA A 291 -7.30 10.59 4.75
N THR A 292 -7.18 10.99 6.02
CA THR A 292 -6.48 12.22 6.41
C THR A 292 -5.01 12.18 6.04
N TRP A 293 -4.33 11.04 6.31
CA TRP A 293 -2.91 10.90 6.01
C TRP A 293 -2.65 10.90 4.51
N ALA A 294 -3.48 10.20 3.74
CA ALA A 294 -3.30 10.18 2.30
C ALA A 294 -3.49 11.57 1.67
N LEU A 295 -4.51 12.33 2.11
CA LEU A 295 -4.71 13.69 1.63
C LEU A 295 -3.57 14.62 2.03
N ALA A 296 -3.06 14.52 3.26
CA ALA A 296 -1.91 15.32 3.71
C ALA A 296 -0.63 14.99 2.93
N SER A 297 -0.34 13.71 2.68
CA SER A 297 0.81 13.33 1.86
C SER A 297 0.65 13.73 0.39
N LEU A 298 -0.57 13.67 -0.16
CA LEU A 298 -0.86 14.17 -1.50
C LEU A 298 -0.69 15.69 -1.59
N GLU A 299 -1.08 16.43 -0.55
CA GLU A 299 -0.85 17.88 -0.43
C GLU A 299 0.63 18.23 -0.53
N LEU A 300 1.47 17.49 0.20
CA LEU A 300 2.93 17.65 0.13
C LEU A 300 3.41 17.41 -1.29
N CYS A 301 2.99 16.31 -1.93
CA CYS A 301 3.41 15.98 -3.30
C CYS A 301 3.02 17.07 -4.31
N VAL A 302 1.77 17.54 -4.29
CA VAL A 302 1.31 18.56 -5.25
C VAL A 302 1.98 19.90 -5.01
N THR A 303 2.15 20.27 -3.74
CA THR A 303 2.83 21.52 -3.39
C THR A 303 4.29 21.47 -3.81
N THR A 304 4.98 20.35 -3.56
CA THR A 304 6.37 20.15 -3.98
C THR A 304 6.53 20.22 -5.49
N LEU A 305 5.66 19.55 -6.26
CA LEU A 305 5.71 19.62 -7.73
C LEU A 305 5.48 21.04 -8.24
N LEU A 306 4.42 21.71 -7.77
CA LEU A 306 4.09 23.05 -8.28
C LEU A 306 5.16 24.10 -7.95
N HIS A 307 5.93 23.92 -6.88
CA HIS A 307 7.00 24.83 -6.48
C HIS A 307 8.38 24.41 -7.00
N SER A 308 8.48 23.34 -7.81
CA SER A 308 9.75 22.89 -8.39
C SER A 308 10.15 23.67 -9.65
N THR A 309 9.53 24.82 -9.88
CA THR A 309 9.76 25.69 -11.04
C THR A 309 9.49 27.13 -10.67
N ASP A 310 10.23 28.06 -11.26
CA ASP A 310 10.00 29.50 -11.10
C ASP A 310 8.77 30.01 -11.86
N ASP A 311 8.24 29.22 -12.82
CA ASP A 311 7.10 29.59 -13.67
C ASP A 311 5.78 29.09 -13.07
N VAL A 312 5.40 29.59 -11.89
CA VAL A 312 4.10 29.27 -11.26
C VAL A 312 3.08 30.36 -11.57
N SER A 313 1.98 29.97 -12.25
CA SER A 313 0.90 30.91 -12.56
C SER A 313 0.02 31.23 -11.34
N ALA A 314 -0.61 32.40 -11.33
CA ALA A 314 -1.58 32.78 -10.29
C ALA A 314 -2.77 31.80 -10.19
N LEU A 315 -3.13 31.15 -11.31
CA LEU A 315 -4.18 30.14 -11.35
C LEU A 315 -3.76 28.86 -10.60
N GLU A 316 -2.52 28.40 -10.79
CA GLU A 316 -1.97 27.23 -10.08
C GLU A 316 -1.83 27.51 -8.58
N MET A 317 -1.40 28.72 -8.21
CA MET A 317 -1.34 29.13 -6.80
C MET A 317 -2.73 29.16 -6.15
N THR A 318 -3.73 29.68 -6.87
CA THR A 318 -5.13 29.69 -6.41
C THR A 318 -5.69 28.27 -6.31
N GLY A 319 -5.39 27.42 -7.28
CA GLY A 319 -5.77 26.00 -7.28
C GLY A 319 -5.15 25.24 -6.10
N SER A 320 -3.87 25.46 -5.82
CA SER A 320 -3.19 24.91 -4.65
C SER A 320 -3.90 25.34 -3.35
N LYS A 321 -4.21 26.64 -3.18
CA LYS A 321 -4.96 27.12 -2.02
C LYS A 321 -6.37 26.53 -1.92
N ALA A 322 -7.08 26.39 -3.03
CA ALA A 322 -8.38 25.72 -3.05
C ALA A 322 -8.27 24.25 -2.60
N LEU A 323 -7.22 23.53 -3.04
CA LEU A 323 -6.95 22.16 -2.58
C LEU A 323 -6.70 22.09 -1.08
N GLN A 324 -5.95 23.04 -0.49
CA GLN A 324 -5.74 23.09 0.96
C GLN A 324 -7.08 23.19 1.72
N HIS A 325 -8.00 24.02 1.24
CA HIS A 325 -9.34 24.12 1.83
C HIS A 325 -10.13 22.82 1.70
N LEU A 326 -10.12 22.18 0.53
CA LEU A 326 -10.80 20.90 0.32
C LEU A 326 -10.22 19.78 1.19
N ILE A 327 -8.92 19.77 1.44
CA ILE A 327 -8.25 18.81 2.33
C ILE A 327 -8.70 19.01 3.77
N VAL A 328 -8.76 20.26 4.25
CA VAL A 328 -9.27 20.58 5.59
C VAL A 328 -10.72 20.15 5.73
N ASP A 329 -11.58 20.50 4.77
CA ASP A 329 -13.00 20.12 4.77
C ASP A 329 -13.16 18.59 4.75
N ALA A 330 -12.36 17.89 3.95
CA ALA A 330 -12.37 16.43 3.89
C ALA A 330 -12.00 15.83 5.24
N LYS A 331 -10.87 16.26 5.81
CA LYS A 331 -10.39 15.79 7.12
C LYS A 331 -11.47 15.95 8.19
N GLU A 332 -12.03 17.16 8.33
CA GLU A 332 -13.06 17.43 9.33
C GLU A 332 -14.29 16.53 9.10
N MET A 333 -14.70 16.32 7.85
CA MET A 333 -15.85 15.48 7.52
C MET A 333 -15.59 13.99 7.84
N PHE A 334 -14.39 13.49 7.59
CA PHE A 334 -13.98 12.14 7.96
C PHE A 334 -13.98 11.96 9.48
N GLU A 335 -13.35 12.88 10.23
CA GLU A 335 -13.29 12.84 11.69
C GLU A 335 -14.69 12.87 12.33
N GLN A 336 -15.57 13.76 11.87
CA GLN A 336 -16.96 13.83 12.33
C GLN A 336 -17.75 12.54 12.02
N THR A 337 -17.51 11.95 10.85
CA THR A 337 -18.18 10.71 10.44
C THR A 337 -17.69 9.53 11.27
N GLU A 338 -16.38 9.44 11.55
CA GLU A 338 -15.81 8.39 12.41
C GLU A 338 -16.42 8.45 13.80
N ALA A 339 -16.41 9.63 14.44
CA ALA A 339 -17.00 9.81 15.77
C ALA A 339 -18.48 9.39 15.81
N TYR A 340 -19.23 9.71 14.77
CA TYR A 340 -20.64 9.28 14.64
C TYR A 340 -20.77 7.76 14.50
N VAL A 341 -19.94 7.12 13.67
CA VAL A 341 -19.95 5.67 13.46
C VAL A 341 -19.55 4.93 14.73
N GLU A 342 -18.53 5.40 15.44
CA GLU A 342 -18.08 4.84 16.73
C GLU A 342 -19.18 4.95 17.79
N GLU A 343 -19.81 6.13 17.95
CA GLU A 343 -20.93 6.30 18.89
C GLU A 343 -22.08 5.35 18.55
N MET A 344 -22.41 5.24 17.26
CA MET A 344 -23.46 4.35 16.78
C MET A 344 -23.14 2.89 17.07
N GLU A 345 -21.92 2.41 16.81
CA GLU A 345 -21.50 1.03 17.12
C GLU A 345 -21.59 0.77 18.63
N ASN A 346 -21.05 1.67 19.46
CA ASN A 346 -21.11 1.57 20.92
C ASN A 346 -22.55 1.45 21.43
N ARG A 347 -23.50 2.19 20.84
CA ARG A 347 -24.92 2.11 21.21
C ARG A 347 -25.59 0.82 20.73
N VAL A 348 -25.24 0.31 19.55
CA VAL A 348 -25.78 -0.94 19.00
C VAL A 348 -25.35 -2.14 19.84
N HIS A 349 -24.16 -2.10 20.46
CA HIS A 349 -23.71 -3.16 21.36
C HIS A 349 -24.61 -3.35 22.57
N LEU A 350 -25.18 -2.27 23.09
CA LEU A 350 -26.08 -2.27 24.23
C LEU A 350 -27.51 -2.76 23.88
N TRP A 351 -27.82 -3.01 22.61
CA TRP A 351 -29.16 -3.41 22.19
C TRP A 351 -29.44 -4.91 22.45
N PRO A 352 -30.70 -5.27 22.78
CA PRO A 352 -31.13 -6.67 22.81
C PRO A 352 -30.86 -7.38 21.48
N ARG A 353 -30.56 -8.68 21.53
CA ARG A 353 -30.19 -9.49 20.35
C ARG A 353 -31.16 -9.34 19.17
N TRP A 354 -32.47 -9.37 19.42
CA TRP A 354 -33.48 -9.20 18.35
C TRP A 354 -33.37 -7.83 17.67
N ARG A 355 -33.08 -6.76 18.41
CA ARG A 355 -32.91 -5.40 17.90
C ARG A 355 -31.58 -5.26 17.16
N ARG A 356 -30.52 -5.95 17.60
CA ARG A 356 -29.24 -6.06 16.85
C ARG A 356 -29.42 -6.83 15.54
N GLU A 357 -30.19 -7.91 15.54
CA GLU A 357 -30.49 -8.69 14.33
C GLU A 357 -31.38 -7.89 13.36
N LEU A 358 -32.36 -7.13 13.88
CA LEU A 358 -33.18 -6.21 13.09
C LEU A 358 -32.35 -5.05 12.54
N TRP A 359 -31.47 -4.45 13.35
CA TRP A 359 -30.55 -3.39 12.94
C TRP A 359 -29.58 -3.88 11.86
N THR A 360 -28.98 -5.04 12.07
CA THR A 360 -28.10 -5.68 11.08
C THR A 360 -28.86 -5.91 9.77
N ARG A 361 -30.12 -6.36 9.83
CA ARG A 361 -30.98 -6.49 8.63
C ARG A 361 -31.39 -5.14 8.02
N TRP A 362 -31.68 -4.13 8.83
CA TRP A 362 -32.15 -2.80 8.45
C TRP A 362 -31.03 -1.95 7.82
N ARG A 363 -29.83 -1.96 8.40
CA ARG A 363 -28.59 -1.35 7.87
C ARG A 363 -28.19 -1.91 6.51
N LEU A 364 -28.57 -3.16 6.23
CA LEU A 364 -28.39 -3.80 4.92
C LEU A 364 -29.52 -3.45 3.92
N LEU A 365 -30.72 -3.07 4.40
CA LEU A 365 -31.91 -2.88 3.57
C LEU A 365 -32.30 -1.41 3.30
N VAL A 366 -31.91 -0.45 4.14
CA VAL A 366 -32.38 0.93 4.08
C VAL A 366 -31.36 1.87 3.46
N GLN A 367 -31.80 2.60 2.44
CA GLN A 367 -31.21 3.87 2.04
C GLN A 367 -31.86 4.98 2.88
N PRO A 368 -31.12 5.87 3.53
CA PRO A 368 -31.64 7.19 3.83
C PRO A 368 -31.50 8.07 2.58
N PHE A 369 -32.46 8.99 2.48
CA PHE A 369 -32.76 9.91 1.39
C PHE A 369 -31.60 10.83 1.01
#